data_AF-A0A162PGP4-F1
#
_entry.id   AF-A0A162PGP4-F1
#
_cell.length_a   1.000
_cell.length_b   1.000
_cell.length_c   1.000
_cell.angle_alpha   90.00
_cell.angle_beta   90.00
_cell.angle_gamma   90.00
#
_symmetry.space_group_name_H-M   'P 1'
#
loop_
_entity.id
_entity.type
_entity.pdbx_description
1 polymer ?
#
loop_
_entity_poly.entity_id
_entity_poly.type
_entity_poly.pdbx_seq_one_letter_code
_entity_poly.pdbx_strand_id
1 'polypeptide(L)'
;MTIRISKTRTFKDLQQDFNSLFPFLKIEFFKRGHAVEEGSNAQKMLRASQLQDTTGHVKKEGLLEIQPSMTVADFEQTLLTQYGLATQVFRKSGNLWLETTMTDQWSLKQQNEHGREISSPAENSPQSVPPDFELSRGED
;
A
#
# COMPACT_ATOMS: atom_id res chain seq x y z
N MET A 1 -2.76 -9.71 -12.87
CA MET A 1 -2.14 -10.72 -11.99
C MET A 1 -3.21 -11.25 -11.04
N THR A 2 -3.06 -12.42 -10.42
CA THR A 2 -4.11 -12.98 -9.55
C THR A 2 -3.54 -13.59 -8.27
N ILE A 3 -4.18 -13.31 -7.13
CA ILE A 3 -3.88 -13.95 -5.84
C ILE A 3 -5.09 -14.78 -5.40
N ARG A 4 -4.85 -16.02 -4.97
CA ARG A 4 -5.91 -16.91 -4.48
C ARG A 4 -6.21 -16.64 -3.01
N ILE A 5 -7.45 -16.26 -2.71
CA ILE A 5 -7.96 -16.08 -1.36
C ILE A 5 -8.78 -17.33 -0.97
N SER A 6 -8.36 -18.03 0.07
CA SER A 6 -9.07 -19.20 0.63
C SER A 6 -8.92 -19.28 2.14
N LYS A 7 -9.84 -19.97 2.81
CA LYS A 7 -9.83 -20.21 4.27
C LYS A 7 -8.66 -21.09 4.72
N THR A 8 -8.10 -21.85 3.80
CA THR A 8 -6.94 -22.74 4.00
C THR A 8 -5.60 -22.05 3.83
N ARG A 9 -5.57 -20.81 3.34
CA ARG A 9 -4.34 -20.02 3.16
C ARG A 9 -4.11 -19.11 4.34
N THR A 10 -2.83 -18.95 4.71
CA THR A 10 -2.42 -18.09 5.81
C THR A 10 -2.32 -16.62 5.34
N PHE A 11 -2.41 -15.64 6.25
CA PHE A 11 -2.12 -14.24 5.91
C PHE A 11 -0.69 -14.10 5.38
N LYS A 12 0.23 -14.89 5.93
CA LYS A 12 1.61 -14.93 5.48
C LYS A 12 1.73 -15.30 4.00
N ASP A 13 0.98 -16.30 3.54
CA ASP A 13 0.97 -16.68 2.13
C ASP A 13 0.47 -15.52 1.24
N LEU A 14 -0.61 -14.85 1.66
CA LEU A 14 -1.14 -13.69 0.94
C LEU A 14 -0.17 -12.50 0.91
N GLN A 15 0.52 -12.27 2.03
CA GLN A 15 1.56 -11.25 2.15
C GLN A 15 2.73 -11.54 1.21
N GLN A 16 3.17 -12.80 1.15
CA GLN A 16 4.25 -13.23 0.26
C GLN A 16 3.84 -13.15 -1.21
N ASP A 17 2.64 -13.60 -1.56
CA ASP A 17 2.10 -13.48 -2.93
C ASP A 17 2.05 -12.01 -3.36
N PHE A 18 1.54 -11.12 -2.49
CA PHE A 18 1.47 -9.68 -2.77
C PHE A 18 2.86 -9.04 -2.91
N ASN A 19 3.77 -9.31 -1.97
CA ASN A 19 5.13 -8.76 -2.00
C ASN A 19 5.93 -9.26 -3.21
N SER A 20 5.65 -10.47 -3.69
CA SER A 20 6.26 -10.99 -4.92
C SER A 20 5.84 -10.17 -6.16
N LEU A 21 4.64 -9.59 -6.16
CA LEU A 21 4.17 -8.70 -7.22
C LEU A 21 4.69 -7.25 -7.03
N PHE A 22 4.80 -6.80 -5.77
CA PHE A 22 5.24 -5.45 -5.40
C PHE A 22 6.31 -5.52 -4.30
N PRO A 23 7.60 -5.72 -4.65
CA PRO A 23 8.66 -5.99 -3.68
C PRO A 23 8.89 -4.89 -2.62
N PHE A 24 8.51 -3.65 -2.95
CA PHE A 24 8.65 -2.50 -2.06
C PHE A 24 7.36 -2.15 -1.33
N LEU A 25 6.32 -2.97 -1.48
CA LEU A 25 5.08 -2.88 -0.74
C LEU A 25 4.86 -4.14 0.11
N LYS A 26 4.17 -3.98 1.23
CA LYS A 26 3.64 -5.09 2.02
C LYS A 26 2.21 -4.80 2.41
N ILE A 27 1.50 -5.84 2.83
CA ILE A 27 0.14 -5.73 3.36
C ILE A 27 0.09 -6.27 4.79
N GLU A 28 -0.72 -5.67 5.63
CA GLU A 28 -1.05 -6.18 6.96
C GLU A 28 -2.56 -6.31 7.11
N PHE A 29 -2.99 -7.24 7.96
CA PHE A 29 -4.39 -7.53 8.19
C PHE A 29 -4.80 -7.21 9.62
N PHE A 30 -6.03 -6.75 9.76
CA PHE A 30 -6.51 -6.10 10.96
C PHE A 30 -7.85 -6.66 11.42
N LYS A 31 -8.04 -6.79 12.75
CA LYS A 31 -9.36 -7.14 13.30
C LYS A 31 -10.34 -6.01 12.98
N ARG A 32 -11.50 -6.38 12.44
CA ARG A 32 -12.62 -5.45 12.30
C ARG A 32 -13.09 -5.08 13.71
N GLY A 33 -12.74 -3.88 14.19
CA GLY A 33 -13.30 -3.35 15.41
C GLY A 33 -14.82 -3.23 15.23
N HIS A 34 -15.60 -3.82 16.14
CA HIS A 34 -17.04 -3.57 16.18
C HIS A 34 -17.23 -2.08 16.48
N ALA A 35 -17.60 -1.30 15.46
CA ALA A 35 -17.97 0.08 15.65
C ALA A 35 -19.37 0.13 16.27
N VAL A 36 -19.44 0.22 17.60
CA VAL A 36 -20.59 0.84 18.26
C VAL A 36 -20.52 2.34 17.93
N GLU A 37 -21.63 2.79 17.33
CA GLU A 37 -22.29 4.10 17.34
C GLU A 37 -21.44 5.39 17.55
N GLU A 38 -21.77 6.39 16.73
CA GLU A 38 -21.57 7.83 16.92
C GLU A 38 -20.24 8.32 17.52
N GLY A 39 -19.26 8.60 16.66
CA GLY A 39 -18.04 9.33 17.04
C GLY A 39 -17.16 9.57 15.81
N SER A 40 -16.61 10.78 15.69
CA SER A 40 -15.98 11.34 14.48
C SER A 40 -14.97 10.42 13.78
N ASN A 41 -15.09 10.37 12.45
CA ASN A 41 -14.48 9.38 11.54
C ASN A 41 -12.94 9.26 11.58
N ALA A 42 -12.22 10.23 12.14
CA ALA A 42 -10.76 10.24 12.12
C ALA A 42 -10.11 9.42 13.25
N GLN A 43 -10.81 9.20 14.39
CA GLN A 43 -10.20 8.58 15.58
C GLN A 43 -10.55 7.10 15.80
N LYS A 44 -11.54 6.53 15.08
CA LYS A 44 -11.90 5.10 15.17
C LYS A 44 -10.91 4.16 14.44
N MET A 45 -9.97 4.69 13.65
CA MET A 45 -9.01 3.89 12.85
C MET A 45 -7.86 3.25 13.65
N LEU A 46 -7.65 3.58 14.92
CA LEU A 46 -6.35 3.33 15.59
C LEU A 46 -6.27 2.12 16.55
N ARG A 47 -7.27 1.24 16.63
CA ARG A 47 -7.16 0.01 17.46
C ARG A 47 -7.69 -1.25 16.79
N ALA A 48 -7.32 -1.47 15.55
CA ALA A 48 -7.36 -2.83 15.05
C ALA A 48 -6.08 -3.55 15.49
N SER A 49 -6.20 -4.57 16.34
CA SER A 49 -5.06 -5.46 16.58
C SER A 49 -4.71 -6.19 15.28
N GLN A 50 -3.44 -6.17 14.91
CA GLN A 50 -2.91 -6.92 13.78
C GLN A 50 -3.27 -8.42 13.96
N LEU A 51 -3.80 -9.03 12.90
CA LEU A 51 -4.08 -10.46 12.89
C LEU A 51 -2.84 -11.25 12.48
N GLN A 52 -2.52 -12.29 13.24
CA GLN A 52 -1.34 -13.13 13.01
C GLN A 52 -1.67 -14.45 12.27
N ASP A 53 -2.94 -14.85 12.17
CA ASP A 53 -3.39 -16.06 11.45
C ASP A 53 -4.79 -15.84 10.84
N THR A 54 -5.04 -16.36 9.64
CA THR A 54 -6.30 -16.24 8.87
C THR A 54 -7.26 -17.37 9.00
N THR A 55 -6.83 -18.55 9.43
CA THR A 55 -7.52 -19.77 9.02
C THR A 55 -9.02 -19.70 9.40
N GLY A 56 -9.90 -19.55 8.40
CA GLY A 56 -11.35 -19.36 8.59
C GLY A 56 -11.93 -17.92 8.65
N HIS A 57 -11.11 -16.85 8.61
CA HIS A 57 -11.55 -15.44 8.69
C HIS A 57 -12.05 -14.83 7.37
N VAL A 58 -11.93 -15.56 6.26
CA VAL A 58 -12.35 -15.10 4.93
C VAL A 58 -13.86 -15.29 4.74
N LYS A 59 -14.58 -14.23 4.33
CA LYS A 59 -16.02 -14.25 4.05
C LYS A 59 -16.35 -15.06 2.79
N LYS A 60 -15.55 -14.91 1.74
CA LYS A 60 -15.74 -15.56 0.44
C LYS A 60 -14.40 -15.99 -0.13
N GLU A 61 -14.30 -17.19 -0.67
CA GLU A 61 -13.08 -17.65 -1.35
C GLU A 61 -13.13 -17.28 -2.84
N GLY A 62 -11.97 -17.10 -3.47
CA GLY A 62 -11.90 -16.77 -4.89
C GLY A 62 -10.52 -16.33 -5.35
N LEU A 63 -10.45 -15.88 -6.61
CA LEU A 63 -9.26 -15.26 -7.18
C LEU A 63 -9.44 -13.74 -7.14
N LEU A 64 -8.54 -13.06 -6.42
CA LEU A 64 -8.44 -11.61 -6.45
C LEU A 64 -7.60 -11.22 -7.66
N GLU A 65 -8.21 -10.51 -8.60
CA GLU A 65 -7.49 -9.90 -9.71
C GLU A 65 -6.82 -8.61 -9.23
N ILE A 66 -5.52 -8.50 -9.47
CA ILE A 66 -4.70 -7.35 -9.11
C ILE A 66 -4.15 -6.73 -10.38
N GLN A 67 -4.44 -5.44 -10.55
CA GLN A 67 -3.95 -4.62 -11.64
C GLN A 67 -2.96 -3.58 -11.08
N PRO A 68 -1.74 -3.45 -11.61
CA PRO A 68 -0.78 -2.46 -11.11
C PRO A 68 -1.27 -1.00 -11.19
N SER A 69 -2.24 -0.72 -12.06
CA SER A 69 -2.90 0.57 -12.24
C SER A 69 -4.01 0.86 -11.22
N MET A 70 -4.51 -0.14 -10.48
CA MET A 70 -5.51 0.10 -9.44
C MET A 70 -4.91 0.89 -8.28
N THR A 71 -5.71 1.74 -7.65
CA THR A 71 -5.28 2.51 -6.48
C THR A 71 -5.12 1.60 -5.26
N VAL A 72 -4.32 2.04 -4.27
CA VAL A 72 -4.25 1.36 -2.98
C VAL A 72 -5.63 1.32 -2.32
N ALA A 73 -6.36 2.43 -2.35
CA ALA A 73 -7.71 2.51 -1.80
C ALA A 73 -8.66 1.47 -2.43
N ASP A 74 -8.65 1.34 -3.77
CA ASP A 74 -9.48 0.34 -4.47
C ASP A 74 -9.10 -1.09 -4.07
N PHE A 75 -7.80 -1.36 -3.88
CA PHE A 75 -7.30 -2.65 -3.46
C PHE A 75 -7.77 -3.03 -2.06
N GLU A 76 -7.56 -2.14 -1.09
CA GLU A 76 -7.98 -2.33 0.30
C GLU A 76 -9.50 -2.48 0.41
N GLN A 77 -10.25 -1.63 -0.31
CA GLN A 77 -11.71 -1.68 -0.34
C GLN A 77 -12.22 -2.97 -0.99
N THR A 78 -11.56 -3.48 -2.03
CA THR A 78 -11.92 -4.75 -2.68
C THR A 78 -11.74 -5.93 -1.71
N LEU A 79 -10.61 -5.98 -0.99
CA LEU A 79 -10.37 -7.00 0.03
C LEU A 79 -11.41 -6.94 1.16
N LEU A 80 -11.76 -5.74 1.61
CA LEU A 80 -12.74 -5.55 2.68
C LEU A 80 -14.15 -5.95 2.26
N THR A 81 -14.58 -5.55 1.06
CA THR A 81 -15.96 -5.74 0.59
C THR A 81 -16.21 -7.16 0.09
N GLN A 82 -15.31 -7.70 -0.73
CA GLN A 82 -15.49 -9.01 -1.35
C GLN A 82 -15.09 -10.16 -0.41
N TYR A 83 -13.98 -9.99 0.32
CA TYR A 83 -13.38 -11.06 1.12
C TYR A 83 -13.56 -10.86 2.62
N GLY A 84 -14.03 -9.68 3.05
CA GLY A 84 -14.21 -9.36 4.47
C GLY A 84 -12.90 -9.04 5.20
N LEU A 85 -11.81 -8.85 4.47
CA LEU A 85 -10.47 -8.68 5.01
C LEU A 85 -10.15 -7.19 5.12
N ALA A 86 -10.04 -6.67 6.36
CA ALA A 86 -9.51 -5.33 6.57
C ALA A 86 -7.98 -5.39 6.39
N THR A 87 -7.50 -4.71 5.35
CA THR A 87 -6.11 -4.75 4.90
C THR A 87 -5.58 -3.34 4.80
N GLN A 88 -4.31 -3.14 5.17
CA GLN A 88 -3.59 -1.90 4.98
C GLN A 88 -2.32 -2.18 4.18
N VAL A 89 -2.05 -1.35 3.17
CA VAL A 89 -0.81 -1.35 2.40
C VAL A 89 0.23 -0.46 3.08
N PHE A 90 1.47 -0.93 3.09
CA PHE A 90 2.65 -0.18 3.56
C PHE A 90 3.69 -0.13 2.46
N ARG A 91 4.38 1.00 2.36
CA ARG A 91 5.48 1.23 1.41
C ARG A 91 6.82 1.25 2.13
N LYS A 92 7.83 0.63 1.55
CA LYS A 92 9.20 0.67 2.07
C LYS A 92 9.83 2.04 1.82
N SER A 93 10.45 2.62 2.84
CA SER A 93 11.15 3.90 2.81
C SER A 93 12.47 3.75 3.57
N GLY A 94 13.51 3.30 2.85
CA GLY A 94 14.78 2.92 3.46
C GLY A 94 14.61 1.69 4.36
N ASN A 95 14.78 1.90 5.67
CA ASN A 95 14.64 0.85 6.69
C ASN A 95 13.25 0.83 7.35
N LEU A 96 12.36 1.75 6.98
CA LEU A 96 11.03 1.88 7.57
C LEU A 96 9.94 1.42 6.59
N TRP A 97 8.82 0.97 7.14
CA TRP A 97 7.59 0.70 6.41
C TRP A 97 6.56 1.75 6.81
N LEU A 98 6.12 2.56 5.85
CA LEU A 98 5.20 3.67 6.07
C LEU A 98 3.82 3.30 5.54
N GLU A 99 2.78 3.66 6.28
CA GLU A 99 1.40 3.55 5.82
C GLU A 99 1.17 4.41 4.59
N THR A 100 0.37 3.90 3.66
CA THR A 100 0.03 4.62 2.44
C THR A 100 -1.25 5.44 2.53
N THR A 101 -1.87 5.57 3.71
CA THR A 101 -3.18 6.22 3.94
C THR A 101 -3.31 7.62 3.36
N MET A 102 -2.25 8.44 3.39
CA MET A 102 -2.26 9.80 2.82
C MET A 102 -2.02 9.83 1.31
N THR A 103 -1.70 8.69 0.72
CA THR A 103 -1.31 8.49 -0.69
C THR A 103 -2.02 7.27 -1.28
N ASP A 104 -3.18 6.93 -0.73
CA ASP A 104 -3.95 5.74 -1.09
C ASP A 104 -4.61 5.86 -2.47
N GLN A 105 -4.74 7.10 -2.96
CA GLN A 105 -5.12 7.44 -4.32
C GLN A 105 -4.06 7.06 -5.37
N TRP A 106 -2.82 6.80 -4.96
CA TRP A 106 -1.78 6.36 -5.89
C TRP A 106 -1.96 4.90 -6.25
N SER A 107 -1.56 4.55 -7.47
CA SER A 107 -1.60 3.17 -7.93
C SER A 107 -0.60 2.30 -7.18
N LEU A 108 -0.89 0.99 -7.07
CA LEU A 108 0.05 0.02 -6.51
C LEU A 108 1.42 0.09 -7.20
N LYS A 109 1.44 0.26 -8.52
CA LYS A 109 2.68 0.46 -9.29
C LYS A 109 3.42 1.73 -8.88
N GLN A 110 2.73 2.87 -8.79
CA GLN A 110 3.34 4.14 -8.41
C GLN A 110 3.95 4.07 -7.00
N GLN A 111 3.21 3.50 -6.05
CA GLN A 111 3.68 3.33 -4.68
C GLN A 111 4.90 2.40 -4.60
N ASN A 112 4.88 1.30 -5.35
CA ASN A 112 6.00 0.37 -5.39
C ASN A 112 7.25 1.00 -6.02
N GLU A 113 7.10 1.78 -7.09
CA GLU A 113 8.23 2.47 -7.72
C GLU A 113 8.83 3.52 -6.78
N HIS A 114 8.00 4.32 -6.13
CA HIS A 114 8.49 5.29 -5.16
C HIS A 114 9.20 4.62 -3.97
N GLY A 115 8.71 3.46 -3.52
CA GLY A 115 9.40 2.65 -2.52
C GLY A 115 10.75 2.13 -3.00
N ARG A 116 10.88 1.78 -4.29
CA ARG A 116 12.15 1.41 -4.93
C ARG A 116 13.12 2.59 -4.94
N GLU A 117 12.68 3.77 -5.37
CA GLU A 117 13.52 4.97 -5.48
C GLU A 117 14.13 5.33 -4.13
N ILE A 118 13.33 5.35 -3.06
CA ILE A 118 13.80 5.69 -1.71
C ILE A 118 14.69 4.59 -1.11
N SER A 119 14.38 3.32 -1.40
CA SER A 119 15.10 2.18 -0.82
C SER A 119 16.37 1.82 -1.59
N SER A 120 16.53 2.34 -2.80
CA SER A 120 17.76 2.19 -3.55
C SER A 120 18.76 3.21 -3.01
N PRO A 121 19.96 2.81 -2.55
CA PRO A 121 21.02 3.77 -2.28
C PRO A 121 21.28 4.51 -3.58
N ALA A 122 20.98 5.82 -3.60
CA ALA A 122 21.06 6.62 -4.80
C ALA A 122 22.47 6.53 -5.42
N GLU A 123 22.55 6.07 -6.66
CA GLU A 123 23.39 6.78 -7.61
C GLU A 123 22.83 8.20 -7.68
N ASN A 124 23.56 9.13 -7.06
CA ASN A 124 23.44 10.56 -7.31
C ASN A 124 23.61 10.80 -8.82
N SER A 125 22.53 10.74 -9.60
CA SER A 125 22.46 11.47 -10.84
C SER A 125 21.89 12.85 -10.50
N PRO A 126 22.70 13.92 -10.48
CA PRO A 126 22.15 15.27 -10.39
C PRO A 126 21.21 15.44 -11.58
N GLN A 127 19.90 15.56 -11.30
CA GLN A 127 18.96 16.04 -12.29
C GLN A 127 19.51 17.37 -12.79
N SER A 128 19.69 17.41 -14.11
CA SER A 128 20.18 18.55 -14.86
C SER A 128 19.50 19.82 -14.33
N VAL A 129 20.27 20.65 -13.66
CA VAL A 129 19.92 22.06 -13.51
C VAL A 129 19.61 22.57 -14.93
N PRO A 130 18.39 23.05 -15.23
CA PRO A 130 18.20 23.78 -16.48
C PRO A 130 19.22 24.91 -16.48
N PRO A 131 19.93 25.15 -17.61
CA PRO A 131 20.95 26.19 -17.66
C PRO A 131 20.33 27.50 -17.19
N ASP A 132 20.99 28.06 -16.19
CA ASP A 132 20.81 29.39 -15.64
C ASP A 132 20.45 30.34 -16.80
N PHE A 133 19.24 30.90 -16.77
CA PHE A 133 18.88 31.95 -17.71
C PHE A 133 19.73 33.15 -17.30
N GLU A 134 20.88 33.33 -17.95
CA GLU A 134 21.70 34.53 -17.85
C GLU A 134 20.79 35.73 -18.13
N LEU A 135 20.36 36.40 -17.07
CA LEU A 135 19.81 37.74 -17.17
C LEU A 135 20.99 38.64 -17.51
N SER A 136 21.29 38.78 -18.81
CA SER A 136 21.99 39.94 -19.33
C SER A 136 21.11 41.17 -19.04
N ARG A 137 21.19 41.67 -17.80
CA ARG A 137 20.70 42.99 -17.45
C ARG A 137 21.66 43.97 -18.13
N GLY A 138 21.21 44.55 -19.23
CA GLY A 138 21.93 45.57 -19.96
C GLY A 138 22.46 46.66 -19.03
N GLU A 139 23.73 46.99 -19.24
CA GLU A 139 24.31 48.26 -18.84
C GLU A 139 23.55 49.38 -19.55
N ASP A 140 23.06 50.35 -18.77
CA ASP A 140 22.82 51.74 -19.20
C ASP A 140 23.73 52.62 -18.33
#